data_AF-A0A833N7S8-F1
#
_entry.id   AF-A0A833N7S8-F1
#
_cell.length_a   1.000
_cell.length_b   1.000
_cell.length_c   1.000
_cell.angle_alpha   90.00
_cell.angle_beta   90.00
_cell.angle_gamma   90.00
#
_symmetry.space_group_name_H-M   'P 1'
#
loop_
_entity.id
_entity.type
_entity.pdbx_description
1 polymer ?
#
loop_
_entity_poly.entity_id
_entity_poly.type
_entity_poly.pdbx_seq_one_letter_code
_entity_poly.pdbx_strand_id
1 'polypeptide(L)'
;MKKNSKNISLILFNFILLSACTQKNNIPGPPFKAKVIQLNLLNASQQRSENPTYIFDIATYSTLTDINKLDGNYFQMILGGELVVKNISGSIITAKSFSGGNAPLLRYKVKNGAAIPKDYLTAAMLSSYYQFDYLTNNIQTMTGISLSSINAKYGKIKILFEPKITIESDGSNAEVSGKTNAAYMPTAHQFLIYQRSAIEKIPLSSNLQVIAHEFGHAIWEYSFDNGLSQECDRISNEYAIRGLNEGFADMLSYTQTGSTNILKNSLDFNNIAEQRNFSSINFTYDDIYNSNTDTQNNICTGSFYCIGTLFAKSLFNAQINVSTDQTSLTGRSAFMTNIVSALSTTKANMTQLPTLLNGSDICKVISNSSQSNYNGLILSSFFQSFLSQTAISSNAALQTAICNNLKANFGGVGFISSAHVGC
;
A
#
# COMPACT_ATOMS: atom_id res chain seq x y z
N MET A 1 -28.61 -8.74 -92.64
CA MET A 1 -28.85 -8.94 -91.19
C MET A 1 -27.56 -8.69 -90.44
N LYS A 2 -27.45 -7.55 -89.74
CA LYS A 2 -26.32 -7.20 -88.87
C LYS A 2 -26.46 -7.95 -87.54
N LYS A 3 -25.49 -8.79 -87.16
CA LYS A 3 -25.38 -9.32 -85.79
C LYS A 3 -24.30 -8.55 -85.04
N ASN A 4 -24.75 -7.93 -83.96
CA ASN A 4 -24.04 -6.97 -83.12
C ASN A 4 -23.65 -7.66 -81.81
N SER A 5 -22.46 -7.34 -81.30
CA SER A 5 -22.11 -7.25 -79.86
C SER A 5 -22.02 -8.58 -79.08
N LYS A 6 -21.13 -8.80 -78.10
CA LYS A 6 -20.37 -7.91 -77.21
C LYS A 6 -19.03 -8.56 -76.84
N ASN A 7 -17.96 -7.78 -76.88
CA ASN A 7 -16.73 -8.07 -76.16
C ASN A 7 -16.99 -7.97 -74.65
N ILE A 8 -16.84 -9.08 -73.93
CA ILE A 8 -16.79 -9.10 -72.47
C ILE A 8 -15.33 -8.84 -72.10
N SER A 9 -14.98 -7.56 -71.92
CA SER A 9 -13.77 -7.19 -71.18
C SER A 9 -14.02 -7.48 -69.72
N LEU A 10 -13.60 -8.67 -69.27
CA LEU A 10 -13.56 -9.04 -67.87
C LEU A 10 -12.48 -8.19 -67.19
N ILE A 11 -12.93 -7.11 -66.55
CA ILE A 11 -12.09 -6.23 -65.75
C ILE A 11 -11.59 -7.04 -64.54
N LEU A 12 -10.35 -7.53 -64.63
CA LEU A 12 -9.56 -7.99 -63.49
C LEU A 12 -9.18 -6.76 -62.64
N PHE A 13 -10.11 -6.22 -61.86
CA PHE A 13 -9.75 -5.35 -60.75
C PHE A 13 -9.22 -6.25 -59.62
N ASN A 14 -7.92 -6.53 -59.71
CA ASN A 14 -7.15 -7.21 -58.69
C ASN A 14 -7.35 -6.52 -57.33
N PHE A 15 -8.10 -7.19 -56.45
CA PHE A 15 -7.87 -7.48 -55.03
C PHE A 15 -6.58 -6.96 -54.34
N ILE A 16 -6.17 -5.70 -54.52
CA ILE A 16 -4.98 -5.10 -53.86
C ILE A 16 -5.37 -4.21 -52.65
N LEU A 17 -6.63 -4.24 -52.18
CA LEU A 17 -7.09 -3.34 -51.11
C LEU A 17 -7.38 -4.00 -49.74
N LEU A 18 -7.10 -5.29 -49.53
CA LEU A 18 -7.39 -5.95 -48.25
C LEU A 18 -6.19 -6.20 -47.32
N SER A 19 -4.96 -5.88 -47.75
CA SER A 19 -3.74 -6.10 -46.96
C SER A 19 -3.23 -4.88 -46.20
N ALA A 20 -3.89 -3.71 -46.29
CA ALA A 20 -3.41 -2.46 -45.68
C ALA A 20 -3.91 -2.17 -44.25
N CYS A 21 -4.81 -2.99 -43.68
CA CYS A 21 -5.46 -2.68 -42.39
C CYS A 21 -5.07 -3.59 -41.22
N THR A 22 -3.97 -4.33 -41.32
CA THR A 22 -3.37 -5.02 -40.18
C THR A 22 -1.92 -4.60 -39.99
N GLN A 23 -1.69 -3.29 -39.82
CA GLN A 23 -0.56 -2.87 -38.98
C GLN A 23 -0.85 -3.40 -37.57
N LYS A 24 -0.44 -4.65 -37.34
CA LYS A 24 -0.41 -5.28 -36.04
C LYS A 24 0.37 -4.30 -35.17
N ASN A 25 -0.31 -3.69 -34.20
CA ASN A 25 0.28 -2.81 -33.19
C ASN A 25 1.21 -3.66 -32.32
N ASN A 26 2.31 -4.15 -32.89
CA ASN A 26 3.28 -4.96 -32.21
C ASN A 26 4.08 -4.00 -31.34
N ILE A 27 3.72 -3.97 -30.06
CA ILE A 27 4.57 -3.34 -29.06
C ILE A 27 5.90 -4.12 -29.02
N PRO A 28 7.06 -3.43 -28.99
CA PRO A 28 8.33 -4.10 -28.76
C PRO A 28 8.27 -4.99 -27.51
N GLY A 29 9.00 -6.11 -27.53
CA GLY A 29 9.11 -7.00 -26.37
C GLY A 29 9.73 -6.31 -25.14
N PRO A 30 9.81 -7.00 -24.00
CA PRO A 30 10.31 -6.42 -22.76
C PRO A 30 11.76 -5.90 -22.90
N PRO A 31 12.13 -4.82 -22.18
CA PRO A 31 11.29 -4.10 -21.22
C PRO A 31 10.20 -3.26 -21.90
N PHE A 32 8.96 -3.43 -21.47
CA PHE A 32 7.83 -2.73 -22.08
C PHE A 32 7.84 -1.26 -21.68
N LYS A 33 7.24 -0.42 -22.52
CA LYS A 33 7.04 1.00 -22.24
C LYS A 33 5.58 1.38 -22.39
N ALA A 34 5.08 2.26 -21.54
CA ALA A 34 3.74 2.83 -21.69
C ALA A 34 3.67 4.26 -21.16
N LYS A 35 2.72 5.03 -21.68
CA LYS A 35 2.40 6.35 -21.12
C LYS A 35 1.52 6.17 -19.87
N VAL A 36 2.07 6.55 -18.72
CA VAL A 36 1.51 6.29 -17.39
C VAL A 36 1.65 7.50 -16.47
N ILE A 37 0.87 7.51 -15.38
CA ILE A 37 1.03 8.47 -14.29
C ILE A 37 2.27 8.09 -13.49
N GLN A 38 3.16 9.05 -13.26
CA GLN A 38 4.41 8.86 -12.52
C GLN A 38 4.55 9.96 -11.48
N LEU A 39 5.02 9.59 -10.28
CA LEU A 39 5.44 10.56 -9.28
C LEU A 39 6.75 11.24 -9.75
N ASN A 40 6.81 12.56 -9.71
CA ASN A 40 8.07 13.30 -9.80
C ASN A 40 8.82 13.12 -8.48
N LEU A 41 9.75 12.17 -8.48
CA LEU A 41 10.54 11.84 -7.29
C LEU A 41 11.40 13.02 -6.86
N LEU A 42 11.62 13.11 -5.54
CA LEU A 42 12.59 14.02 -4.97
C LEU A 42 13.99 13.68 -5.50
N ASN A 43 14.65 14.67 -6.08
CA ASN A 43 16.08 14.60 -6.33
C ASN A 43 16.87 14.98 -5.06
N ALA A 44 18.14 14.59 -4.98
CA ALA A 44 18.97 14.80 -3.78
C ALA A 44 19.13 16.29 -3.38
N SER A 45 18.93 17.22 -4.32
CA SER A 45 19.00 18.67 -4.08
C SER A 45 17.66 19.30 -3.67
N GLN A 46 16.56 18.57 -3.79
CA GLN A 46 15.23 19.06 -3.44
C GLN A 46 14.95 18.83 -1.96
N GLN A 47 14.34 19.85 -1.35
CA GLN A 47 13.71 19.67 -0.04
C GLN A 47 12.49 18.76 -0.18
N ARG A 48 12.18 18.07 0.91
CA ARG A 48 10.95 17.28 1.05
C ARG A 48 9.73 18.12 0.68
N SER A 49 8.78 17.51 -0.02
CA SER A 49 7.46 18.08 -0.29
C SER A 49 6.36 17.19 0.26
N GLU A 50 5.39 17.79 0.96
CA GLU A 50 4.14 17.11 1.34
C GLU A 50 3.13 17.02 0.19
N ASN A 51 3.44 17.66 -0.94
CA ASN A 51 2.61 17.66 -2.13
C ASN A 51 3.50 17.39 -3.36
N PRO A 52 4.09 16.20 -3.48
CA PRO A 52 4.92 15.87 -4.63
C PRO A 52 4.07 15.86 -5.90
N THR A 53 4.65 16.22 -7.03
CA THR A 53 3.89 16.39 -8.29
C THR A 53 3.88 15.11 -9.10
N TYR A 54 2.92 15.00 -10.03
CA TYR A 54 2.79 13.86 -10.93
C TYR A 54 2.88 14.31 -12.39
N ILE A 55 3.42 13.44 -13.24
CA ILE A 55 3.44 13.61 -14.70
C ILE A 55 2.75 12.43 -15.37
N PHE A 56 2.19 12.68 -16.56
CA PHE A 56 1.65 11.63 -17.42
C PHE A 56 2.54 11.47 -18.65
N ASP A 57 3.53 10.58 -18.55
CA ASP A 57 4.58 10.40 -19.56
C ASP A 57 4.98 8.93 -19.74
N ILE A 58 5.80 8.64 -20.75
CA ILE A 58 6.31 7.31 -21.05
C ILE A 58 7.23 6.84 -19.92
N ALA A 59 6.91 5.69 -19.34
CA ALA A 59 7.76 4.97 -18.40
C ALA A 59 8.12 3.58 -18.94
N THR A 60 9.13 2.97 -18.33
CA THR A 60 9.57 1.61 -18.64
C THR A 60 9.21 0.68 -17.48
N TYR A 61 8.64 -0.47 -17.79
CA TYR A 61 8.42 -1.54 -16.82
C TYR A 61 9.64 -2.45 -16.79
N SER A 62 10.16 -2.65 -15.59
CA SER A 62 11.35 -3.44 -15.28
C SER A 62 11.08 -4.94 -15.16
N THR A 63 9.90 -5.33 -14.68
CA THR A 63 9.56 -6.74 -14.36
C THR A 63 8.37 -7.28 -15.15
N LEU A 64 7.69 -6.44 -15.92
CA LEU A 64 6.55 -6.82 -16.75
C LEU A 64 6.98 -7.71 -17.93
N THR A 65 6.32 -8.85 -18.08
CA THR A 65 6.66 -9.87 -19.10
C THR A 65 5.60 -10.01 -20.20
N ASP A 66 4.35 -9.66 -19.91
CA ASP A 66 3.27 -9.58 -20.89
C ASP A 66 2.41 -8.34 -20.60
N ILE A 67 2.57 -7.30 -21.42
CA ILE A 67 1.80 -6.06 -21.26
C ILE A 67 0.30 -6.27 -21.46
N ASN A 68 -0.14 -7.17 -22.35
CA ASN A 68 -1.57 -7.33 -22.64
C ASN A 68 -2.31 -7.96 -21.46
N LYS A 69 -1.61 -8.78 -20.67
CA LYS A 69 -2.16 -9.40 -19.46
C LYS A 69 -1.77 -8.66 -18.18
N LEU A 70 -0.91 -7.64 -18.28
CA LEU A 70 -0.24 -7.02 -17.13
C LEU A 70 0.28 -8.08 -16.16
N ASP A 71 1.07 -8.99 -16.71
CA ASP A 71 1.63 -10.15 -16.02
C ASP A 71 3.16 -10.05 -16.05
N GLY A 72 3.77 -9.96 -14.88
CA GLY A 72 5.22 -9.86 -14.70
C GLY A 72 5.76 -10.97 -13.82
N ASN A 73 7.01 -10.79 -13.39
CA ASN A 73 7.70 -11.77 -12.56
C ASN A 73 7.03 -11.93 -11.18
N TYR A 74 6.64 -10.82 -10.56
CA TYR A 74 6.17 -10.80 -9.17
C TYR A 74 4.68 -10.49 -9.02
N PHE A 75 4.08 -9.82 -10.00
CA PHE A 75 2.69 -9.39 -9.96
C PHE A 75 1.91 -9.86 -11.17
N GLN A 76 0.61 -10.07 -10.97
CA GLN A 76 -0.36 -10.28 -12.04
C GLN A 76 -1.61 -9.44 -11.76
N MET A 77 -2.00 -8.59 -12.70
CA MET A 77 -3.26 -7.86 -12.58
C MET A 77 -4.44 -8.71 -13.06
N ILE A 78 -5.54 -8.69 -12.30
CA ILE A 78 -6.82 -9.32 -12.63
C ILE A 78 -7.88 -8.23 -12.64
N LEU A 79 -8.64 -8.13 -13.73
CA LEU A 79 -9.70 -7.14 -13.89
C LEU A 79 -11.05 -7.71 -13.41
N GLY A 80 -11.70 -7.01 -12.49
CA GLY A 80 -13.01 -7.36 -11.95
C GLY A 80 -12.98 -8.62 -11.07
N GLY A 81 -14.02 -9.44 -11.19
CA GLY A 81 -14.26 -10.58 -10.30
C GLY A 81 -15.07 -10.19 -9.07
N GLU A 82 -15.39 -11.17 -8.24
CA GLU A 82 -16.14 -10.99 -7.01
C GLU A 82 -15.30 -11.43 -5.82
N LEU A 83 -15.08 -10.49 -4.90
CA LEU A 83 -14.47 -10.71 -3.61
C LEU A 83 -15.59 -10.79 -2.56
N VAL A 84 -15.75 -11.97 -1.96
CA VAL A 84 -16.61 -12.15 -0.79
C VAL A 84 -15.76 -11.92 0.45
N VAL A 85 -16.14 -10.97 1.29
CA VAL A 85 -15.40 -10.60 2.50
C VAL A 85 -16.17 -11.02 3.74
N LYS A 86 -15.45 -11.59 4.73
CA LYS A 86 -16.01 -11.95 6.05
C LYS A 86 -16.22 -10.70 6.90
N ASN A 87 -15.28 -9.75 6.81
CA ASN A 87 -15.30 -8.52 7.60
C ASN A 87 -14.47 -7.44 6.90
N ILE A 88 -14.90 -6.19 7.05
CA ILE A 88 -14.12 -4.99 6.72
C ILE A 88 -14.00 -4.17 8.00
N SER A 89 -12.77 -3.96 8.47
CA SER A 89 -12.50 -3.08 9.61
C SER A 89 -11.46 -2.05 9.18
N GLY A 90 -11.91 -0.87 8.76
CA GLY A 90 -11.02 0.15 8.18
C GLY A 90 -10.32 -0.34 6.92
N SER A 91 -8.99 -0.38 6.93
CA SER A 91 -8.11 -0.87 5.83
C SER A 91 -8.00 -2.39 5.77
N ILE A 92 -8.36 -3.11 6.85
CA ILE A 92 -8.20 -4.56 6.90
C ILE A 92 -9.43 -5.24 6.30
N ILE A 93 -9.14 -6.10 5.34
CA ILE A 93 -10.13 -6.88 4.61
C ILE A 93 -9.81 -8.35 4.79
N THR A 94 -10.68 -9.05 5.51
CA THR A 94 -10.61 -10.50 5.65
C THR A 94 -11.44 -11.14 4.55
N ALA A 95 -10.78 -11.61 3.50
CA ALA A 95 -11.46 -12.28 2.40
C ALA A 95 -11.89 -13.70 2.78
N LYS A 96 -13.07 -14.09 2.33
CA LYS A 96 -13.53 -15.49 2.35
C LYS A 96 -13.12 -16.22 1.09
N SER A 97 -13.39 -15.59 -0.05
CA SER A 97 -13.14 -16.16 -1.36
C SER A 97 -13.09 -15.06 -2.41
N PHE A 98 -12.27 -15.28 -3.43
CA PHE A 98 -12.31 -14.52 -4.68
C PHE A 98 -12.69 -15.47 -5.81
N SER A 99 -13.61 -15.04 -6.68
CA SER A 99 -14.02 -15.84 -7.84
C SER A 99 -14.22 -14.98 -9.09
N GLY A 100 -14.08 -15.61 -10.25
CA GLY A 100 -14.12 -14.92 -11.53
C GLY A 100 -12.91 -14.02 -11.78
N GLY A 101 -13.16 -12.86 -12.40
CA GLY A 101 -12.13 -11.96 -12.90
C GLY A 101 -11.66 -12.32 -14.30
N ASN A 102 -11.13 -11.34 -15.03
CA ASN A 102 -10.64 -11.50 -16.39
C ASN A 102 -9.20 -11.01 -16.50
N ALA A 103 -8.48 -11.48 -17.53
CA ALA A 103 -7.26 -10.81 -17.94
C ALA A 103 -7.57 -9.36 -18.33
N PRO A 104 -6.66 -8.41 -18.06
CA PRO A 104 -6.82 -7.01 -18.49
C PRO A 104 -7.14 -6.90 -19.98
N LEU A 105 -8.17 -6.11 -20.32
CA LEU A 105 -8.52 -5.81 -21.71
C LEU A 105 -7.95 -4.43 -22.09
N LEU A 106 -6.65 -4.38 -22.38
CA LEU A 106 -5.99 -3.12 -22.69
C LEU A 106 -6.29 -2.64 -24.11
N ARG A 107 -6.76 -1.40 -24.24
CA ARG A 107 -6.92 -0.71 -25.53
C ARG A 107 -5.87 0.38 -25.65
N TYR A 108 -4.81 0.12 -26.40
CA TYR A 108 -3.74 1.09 -26.64
C TYR A 108 -3.36 1.16 -28.13
N LYS A 109 -2.57 2.17 -28.48
CA LYS A 109 -1.82 2.25 -29.75
C LYS A 109 -0.33 2.28 -29.44
N VAL A 110 0.51 1.76 -30.32
CA VAL A 110 1.96 1.84 -30.15
C VAL A 110 2.46 3.12 -30.81
N LYS A 111 3.15 3.99 -30.07
CA LYS A 111 3.82 5.18 -30.59
C LYS A 111 5.21 5.26 -29.98
N ASN A 112 6.24 5.43 -30.81
CA ASN A 112 7.65 5.49 -30.37
C ASN A 112 8.05 4.30 -29.47
N GLY A 113 7.56 3.10 -29.80
CA GLY A 113 7.82 1.88 -29.04
C GLY A 113 7.10 1.76 -27.69
N ALA A 114 6.19 2.69 -27.34
CA ALA A 114 5.42 2.65 -26.10
C ALA A 114 3.92 2.46 -26.34
N ALA A 115 3.25 1.74 -25.44
CA ALA A 115 1.80 1.68 -25.36
C ALA A 115 1.23 3.03 -24.91
N ILE A 116 0.43 3.65 -25.76
CA ILE A 116 -0.32 4.87 -25.45
C ILE A 116 -1.79 4.46 -25.25
N PRO A 117 -2.34 4.59 -24.03
CA PRO A 117 -3.71 4.17 -23.74
C PRO A 117 -4.70 4.95 -24.61
N LYS A 118 -5.74 4.27 -25.11
CA LYS A 118 -6.84 4.87 -25.90
C LYS A 118 -8.01 5.31 -25.03
N ASP A 119 -8.04 4.87 -23.78
CA ASP A 119 -9.09 5.19 -22.84
C ASP A 119 -8.54 5.28 -21.42
N TYR A 120 -9.42 5.73 -20.54
CA TYR A 120 -9.11 5.92 -19.13
C TYR A 120 -8.80 4.61 -18.40
N LEU A 121 -9.59 3.54 -18.61
CA LEU A 121 -9.42 2.29 -17.88
C LEU A 121 -8.05 1.65 -18.17
N THR A 122 -7.64 1.65 -19.44
CA THR A 122 -6.31 1.21 -19.89
C THR A 122 -5.22 2.09 -19.29
N ALA A 123 -5.41 3.42 -19.25
CA ALA A 123 -4.45 4.32 -18.61
C ALA A 123 -4.32 4.04 -17.11
N ALA A 124 -5.42 3.77 -16.41
CA ALA A 124 -5.45 3.47 -14.99
C ALA A 124 -4.81 2.11 -14.67
N MET A 125 -5.13 1.05 -15.42
CA MET A 125 -4.50 -0.27 -15.24
C MET A 125 -2.99 -0.23 -15.51
N LEU A 126 -2.56 0.41 -16.61
CA LEU A 126 -1.13 0.59 -16.92
C LEU A 126 -0.42 1.40 -15.82
N SER A 127 -1.01 2.52 -15.39
CA SER A 127 -0.42 3.37 -14.35
C SER A 127 -0.39 2.70 -12.99
N SER A 128 -1.40 1.90 -12.65
CA SER A 128 -1.45 1.15 -11.41
C SER A 128 -0.40 0.05 -11.37
N TYR A 129 -0.33 -0.78 -12.43
CA TYR A 129 0.72 -1.79 -12.54
C TYR A 129 2.12 -1.15 -12.50
N TYR A 130 2.29 0.01 -13.14
CA TYR A 130 3.57 0.72 -13.11
C TYR A 130 4.00 1.10 -11.69
N GLN A 131 3.08 1.50 -10.79
CA GLN A 131 3.48 1.81 -9.40
C GLN A 131 4.05 0.57 -8.69
N PHE A 132 3.40 -0.59 -8.86
CA PHE A 132 3.89 -1.85 -8.30
C PHE A 132 5.23 -2.25 -8.92
N ASP A 133 5.35 -2.19 -10.24
CA ASP A 133 6.60 -2.48 -10.96
C ASP A 133 7.74 -1.54 -10.52
N TYR A 134 7.45 -0.25 -10.38
CA TYR A 134 8.41 0.74 -9.91
C TYR A 134 8.90 0.44 -8.48
N LEU A 135 7.99 0.05 -7.58
CA LEU A 135 8.36 -0.40 -6.23
C LEU A 135 9.30 -1.60 -6.26
N THR A 136 9.15 -2.52 -7.22
CA THR A 136 9.97 -3.75 -7.25
C THR A 136 11.47 -3.48 -7.26
N ASN A 137 11.89 -2.39 -7.92
CA ASN A 137 13.30 -2.02 -8.01
C ASN A 137 13.86 -1.48 -6.69
N ASN A 138 12.99 -1.09 -5.76
CA ASN A 138 13.36 -0.37 -4.56
C ASN A 138 13.07 -1.16 -3.26
N ILE A 139 12.18 -2.17 -3.27
CA ILE A 139 11.80 -2.91 -2.05
C ILE A 139 13.02 -3.46 -1.30
N GLN A 140 13.95 -4.10 -2.00
CA GLN A 140 15.14 -4.67 -1.36
C GLN A 140 16.02 -3.59 -0.74
N THR A 141 16.20 -2.47 -1.42
CA THR A 141 16.94 -1.32 -0.88
C THR A 141 16.24 -0.77 0.36
N MET A 142 14.93 -0.55 0.30
CA MET A 142 14.15 0.06 1.38
C MET A 142 14.03 -0.81 2.63
N THR A 143 13.99 -2.13 2.48
CA THR A 143 13.57 -3.05 3.55
C THR A 143 14.61 -4.12 3.89
N GLY A 144 15.61 -4.33 3.03
CA GLY A 144 16.50 -5.50 3.09
C GLY A 144 15.85 -6.81 2.61
N ILE A 145 14.56 -6.82 2.28
CA ILE A 145 13.82 -8.00 1.82
C ILE A 145 13.77 -8.03 0.31
N SER A 146 14.19 -9.13 -0.31
CA SER A 146 14.09 -9.28 -1.76
C SER A 146 12.67 -9.67 -2.19
N LEU A 147 12.22 -9.19 -3.36
CA LEU A 147 10.97 -9.68 -3.93
C LEU A 147 11.01 -11.15 -4.29
N SER A 148 12.19 -11.68 -4.61
CA SER A 148 12.42 -13.11 -4.82
C SER A 148 12.04 -13.92 -3.58
N SER A 149 12.36 -13.46 -2.37
CA SER A 149 12.00 -14.17 -1.13
C SER A 149 10.51 -14.07 -0.82
N ILE A 150 9.89 -12.91 -1.07
CA ILE A 150 8.43 -12.75 -0.96
C ILE A 150 7.71 -13.68 -1.95
N ASN A 151 8.14 -13.71 -3.21
CA ASN A 151 7.56 -14.56 -4.24
C ASN A 151 7.85 -16.05 -4.00
N ALA A 152 9.00 -16.42 -3.44
CA ALA A 152 9.25 -17.81 -3.02
C ALA A 152 8.30 -18.26 -1.91
N LYS A 153 7.87 -17.34 -1.04
CA LYS A 153 6.98 -17.63 0.08
C LYS A 153 5.50 -17.64 -0.30
N TYR A 154 5.05 -16.63 -1.05
CA TYR A 154 3.62 -16.42 -1.35
C TYR A 154 3.26 -16.71 -2.81
N GLY A 155 4.24 -16.97 -3.66
CA GLY A 155 4.06 -16.99 -5.10
C GLY A 155 3.84 -15.60 -5.69
N LYS A 156 3.37 -15.58 -6.94
CA LYS A 156 3.06 -14.35 -7.66
C LYS A 156 1.84 -13.68 -7.02
N ILE A 157 2.01 -12.42 -6.61
CA ILE A 157 0.97 -11.64 -5.94
C ILE A 157 -0.04 -11.12 -6.96
N LYS A 158 -1.34 -11.27 -6.68
CA LYS A 158 -2.40 -10.74 -7.56
C LYS A 158 -2.76 -9.31 -7.18
N ILE A 159 -2.97 -8.48 -8.19
CA ILE A 159 -3.54 -7.14 -8.07
C ILE A 159 -4.97 -7.22 -8.64
N LEU A 160 -5.96 -7.25 -7.76
CA LEU A 160 -7.37 -7.26 -8.12
C LEU A 160 -7.80 -5.82 -8.43
N PHE A 161 -8.01 -5.53 -9.70
CA PHE A 161 -8.35 -4.21 -10.20
C PHE A 161 -9.86 -4.08 -10.40
N GLU A 162 -10.47 -3.19 -9.65
CA GLU A 162 -11.91 -2.90 -9.60
C GLU A 162 -12.80 -4.15 -9.37
N PRO A 163 -12.50 -5.01 -8.36
CA PRO A 163 -13.38 -6.14 -8.06
C PRO A 163 -14.72 -5.66 -7.50
N LYS A 164 -15.77 -6.46 -7.71
CA LYS A 164 -17.01 -6.35 -6.95
C LYS A 164 -16.77 -6.89 -5.54
N ILE A 165 -17.23 -6.17 -4.52
CA ILE A 165 -17.07 -6.57 -3.12
C ILE A 165 -18.44 -6.86 -2.52
N THR A 166 -18.61 -8.09 -2.05
CA THR A 166 -19.81 -8.56 -1.37
C THR A 166 -19.45 -8.86 0.07
N ILE A 167 -20.12 -8.20 1.02
CA ILE A 167 -19.93 -8.49 2.44
C ILE A 167 -20.88 -9.61 2.83
N GLU A 168 -20.33 -10.69 3.40
CA GLU A 168 -21.13 -11.71 4.08
C GLU A 168 -21.61 -11.12 5.41
N SER A 169 -22.70 -10.36 5.39
CA SER A 169 -23.46 -10.14 6.62
C SER A 169 -24.34 -11.36 6.90
N ASP A 170 -24.87 -11.45 8.10
CA ASP A 170 -25.79 -12.42 8.74
C ASP A 170 -26.99 -12.98 7.92
N GLY A 171 -26.86 -13.17 6.61
CA GLY A 171 -27.91 -13.57 5.67
C GLY A 171 -28.22 -12.50 4.62
N SER A 172 -27.66 -11.29 4.71
CA SER A 172 -27.86 -10.23 3.71
C SER A 172 -26.59 -9.91 2.92
N ASN A 173 -26.64 -10.05 1.60
CA ASN A 173 -25.54 -9.68 0.71
C ASN A 173 -25.58 -8.17 0.49
N ALA A 174 -24.88 -7.40 1.33
CA ALA A 174 -24.67 -5.98 1.08
C ALA A 174 -23.53 -5.83 0.07
N GLU A 175 -23.85 -5.39 -1.15
CA GLU A 175 -22.85 -4.97 -2.13
C GLU A 175 -22.35 -3.59 -1.73
N VAL A 176 -21.11 -3.53 -1.23
CA VAL A 176 -20.46 -2.26 -0.91
C VAL A 176 -19.63 -1.85 -2.12
N SER A 177 -20.11 -0.88 -2.87
CA SER A 177 -19.28 -0.21 -3.88
C SER A 177 -18.26 0.67 -3.15
N GLY A 178 -17.17 0.07 -2.66
CA GLY A 178 -16.03 0.83 -2.19
C GLY A 178 -15.51 1.67 -3.34
N LYS A 179 -15.53 3.00 -3.18
CA LYS A 179 -14.76 3.92 -4.02
C LYS A 179 -13.69 4.54 -3.13
N THR A 180 -12.71 5.21 -3.73
CA THR A 180 -11.65 5.92 -3.00
C THR A 180 -10.84 5.04 -2.03
N ASN A 181 -10.46 3.83 -2.44
CA ASN A 181 -9.60 3.01 -1.60
C ASN A 181 -8.58 2.19 -2.38
N ALA A 182 -7.51 1.81 -1.69
CA ALA A 182 -6.65 0.69 -2.02
C ALA A 182 -6.50 -0.14 -0.74
N ALA A 183 -6.20 -1.42 -0.88
CA ALA A 183 -5.96 -2.25 0.29
C ALA A 183 -5.01 -3.40 -0.03
N TYR A 184 -4.15 -3.75 0.90
CA TYR A 184 -3.56 -5.07 0.97
C TYR A 184 -4.51 -6.03 1.71
N MET A 185 -4.65 -7.26 1.20
CA MET A 185 -5.37 -8.34 1.85
C MET A 185 -4.38 -9.32 2.51
N PRO A 186 -4.19 -9.24 3.84
CA PRO A 186 -3.44 -10.25 4.57
C PRO A 186 -4.03 -11.64 4.36
N THR A 187 -3.22 -12.70 4.55
CA THR A 187 -3.55 -14.13 4.28
C THR A 187 -3.71 -14.50 2.81
N ALA A 188 -4.41 -13.69 2.02
CA ALA A 188 -4.54 -13.92 0.58
C ALA A 188 -3.27 -13.49 -0.18
N HIS A 189 -2.49 -12.57 0.41
CA HIS A 189 -1.32 -11.93 -0.19
C HIS A 189 -1.65 -11.28 -1.54
N GLN A 190 -2.68 -10.44 -1.53
CA GLN A 190 -3.23 -9.78 -2.72
C GLN A 190 -3.42 -8.29 -2.48
N PHE A 191 -3.33 -7.51 -3.55
CA PHE A 191 -3.70 -6.11 -3.54
C PHE A 191 -5.08 -5.92 -4.14
N LEU A 192 -5.87 -5.03 -3.54
CA LEU A 192 -7.16 -4.57 -4.01
C LEU A 192 -7.04 -3.12 -4.44
N ILE A 193 -7.42 -2.86 -5.68
CA ILE A 193 -7.49 -1.52 -6.23
C ILE A 193 -8.95 -1.23 -6.54
N TYR A 194 -9.55 -0.32 -5.80
CA TYR A 194 -10.98 -0.04 -5.92
C TYR A 194 -11.29 0.81 -7.13
N GLN A 195 -12.57 0.87 -7.48
CA GLN A 195 -13.06 1.84 -8.44
C GLN A 195 -12.78 3.25 -7.95
N ARG A 196 -12.30 4.08 -8.86
CA ARG A 196 -12.07 5.50 -8.55
C ARG A 196 -13.37 6.23 -8.21
N SER A 197 -13.21 7.33 -7.49
CA SER A 197 -14.23 8.36 -7.37
C SER A 197 -13.91 9.59 -8.22
N ALA A 198 -14.94 10.38 -8.53
CA ALA A 198 -14.78 11.68 -9.18
C ALA A 198 -14.08 12.72 -8.30
N ILE A 199 -13.97 12.46 -6.99
CA ILE A 199 -13.31 13.36 -6.03
C ILE A 199 -11.78 13.19 -6.01
N GLU A 200 -11.24 12.15 -6.65
CA GLU A 200 -9.81 11.87 -6.70
C GLU A 200 -9.12 12.78 -7.74
N LYS A 201 -8.15 13.60 -7.29
CA LYS A 201 -7.31 14.41 -8.19
C LYS A 201 -6.34 13.54 -8.99
N ILE A 202 -5.62 12.68 -8.28
CA ILE A 202 -4.86 11.55 -8.81
C ILE A 202 -5.55 10.27 -8.38
N PRO A 203 -5.86 9.33 -9.30
CA PRO A 203 -6.47 8.07 -8.92
C PRO A 203 -5.62 7.35 -7.87
N LEU A 204 -6.22 6.88 -6.77
CA LEU A 204 -5.49 6.18 -5.71
C LEU A 204 -4.75 4.96 -6.26
N SER A 205 -5.34 4.29 -7.25
CA SER A 205 -4.75 3.20 -8.01
C SER A 205 -3.40 3.54 -8.66
N SER A 206 -3.15 4.81 -8.92
CA SER A 206 -1.96 5.33 -9.61
C SER A 206 -1.11 6.26 -8.73
N ASN A 207 -1.48 6.43 -7.46
CA ASN A 207 -0.73 7.24 -6.49
C ASN A 207 0.36 6.36 -5.85
N LEU A 208 1.63 6.64 -6.15
CA LEU A 208 2.75 5.85 -5.63
C LEU A 208 2.79 5.84 -4.11
N GLN A 209 2.39 6.93 -3.45
CA GLN A 209 2.38 7.01 -1.98
C GLN A 209 1.38 6.01 -1.39
N VAL A 210 0.23 5.85 -2.03
CA VAL A 210 -0.80 4.90 -1.59
C VAL A 210 -0.36 3.47 -1.89
N ILE A 211 0.14 3.20 -3.09
CA ILE A 211 0.62 1.85 -3.44
C ILE A 211 1.81 1.43 -2.57
N ALA A 212 2.72 2.34 -2.24
CA ALA A 212 3.82 2.09 -1.32
C ALA A 212 3.33 1.84 0.12
N HIS A 213 2.29 2.55 0.56
CA HIS A 213 1.62 2.29 1.83
C HIS A 213 1.03 0.88 1.87
N GLU A 214 0.24 0.50 0.86
CA GLU A 214 -0.34 -0.86 0.80
C GLU A 214 0.76 -1.94 0.79
N PHE A 215 1.86 -1.70 0.06
CA PHE A 215 3.00 -2.61 0.07
C PHE A 215 3.66 -2.71 1.46
N GLY A 216 3.58 -1.65 2.26
CA GLY A 216 3.97 -1.63 3.66
C GLY A 216 3.27 -2.71 4.49
N HIS A 217 1.97 -2.90 4.28
CA HIS A 217 1.26 -3.99 4.96
C HIS A 217 1.76 -5.38 4.56
N ALA A 218 2.15 -5.57 3.30
CA ALA A 218 2.75 -6.83 2.85
C ALA A 218 4.12 -7.09 3.50
N ILE A 219 4.95 -6.05 3.65
CA ILE A 219 6.23 -6.14 4.35
C ILE A 219 6.02 -6.37 5.85
N TRP A 220 5.03 -5.72 6.47
CA TRP A 220 4.64 -5.97 7.86
C TRP A 220 4.26 -7.43 8.06
N GLU A 221 3.34 -7.97 7.25
CA GLU A 221 2.94 -9.38 7.35
C GLU A 221 4.13 -10.32 7.16
N TYR A 222 5.00 -10.05 6.17
CA TYR A 222 6.20 -10.85 5.96
C TYR A 222 7.15 -10.84 7.16
N SER A 223 7.34 -9.66 7.79
CA SER A 223 8.33 -9.46 8.84
C SER A 223 7.76 -9.77 10.22
N PHE A 224 6.74 -9.03 10.64
CA PHE A 224 6.15 -9.12 11.98
C PHE A 224 5.35 -10.42 12.19
N ASP A 225 4.59 -10.86 11.18
CA ASP A 225 3.76 -12.08 11.28
C ASP A 225 4.48 -13.34 10.80
N ASN A 226 5.75 -13.21 10.39
CA ASN A 226 6.50 -14.26 9.70
C ASN A 226 5.69 -14.87 8.54
N GLY A 227 4.89 -14.07 7.85
CA GLY A 227 4.05 -14.48 6.73
C GLY A 227 3.03 -15.56 7.01
N LEU A 228 2.66 -15.75 8.28
CA LEU A 228 1.58 -16.63 8.67
C LEU A 228 0.25 -15.92 8.47
N SER A 229 -0.80 -16.70 8.22
CA SER A 229 -2.16 -16.18 8.14
C SER A 229 -2.51 -15.44 9.43
N GLN A 230 -3.05 -14.23 9.29
CA GLN A 230 -3.58 -13.45 10.40
C GLN A 230 -4.98 -13.95 10.82
N GLU A 231 -5.58 -14.89 10.10
CA GLU A 231 -6.84 -15.51 10.52
C GLU A 231 -6.59 -16.27 11.83
N CYS A 232 -7.19 -15.77 12.93
CA CYS A 232 -6.96 -16.28 14.29
C CYS A 232 -5.61 -15.95 14.94
N ASP A 233 -4.85 -15.02 14.36
CA ASP A 233 -3.68 -14.48 15.06
C ASP A 233 -4.13 -13.43 16.07
N ARG A 234 -4.10 -13.80 17.35
CA ARG A 234 -4.48 -12.89 18.44
C ARG A 234 -3.76 -11.55 18.31
N ILE A 235 -2.42 -11.55 18.19
CA ILE A 235 -1.61 -10.33 18.31
C ILE A 235 -1.83 -9.44 17.10
N SER A 236 -1.84 -10.00 15.89
CA SER A 236 -2.04 -9.22 14.65
C SER A 236 -3.43 -8.57 14.59
N ASN A 237 -4.42 -9.17 15.25
CA ASN A 237 -5.78 -8.65 15.33
C ASN A 237 -5.98 -7.61 16.46
N GLU A 238 -4.98 -7.38 17.32
CA GLU A 238 -5.05 -6.37 18.37
C GLU A 238 -5.13 -4.96 17.76
N TYR A 239 -6.07 -4.16 18.27
CA TYR A 239 -6.36 -2.81 17.78
C TYR A 239 -5.11 -1.92 17.66
N ALA A 240 -4.26 -1.94 18.70
CA ALA A 240 -3.03 -1.16 18.74
C ALA A 240 -1.98 -1.66 17.74
N ILE A 241 -1.84 -2.98 17.55
CA ILE A 241 -0.91 -3.58 16.57
C ILE A 241 -1.31 -3.20 15.15
N ARG A 242 -2.61 -3.19 14.86
CA ARG A 242 -3.12 -2.71 13.58
C ARG A 242 -2.80 -1.24 13.35
N GLY A 243 -2.93 -0.41 14.38
CA GLY A 243 -2.46 0.98 14.32
C GLY A 243 -0.97 1.09 14.02
N LEU A 244 -0.13 0.31 14.68
CA LEU A 244 1.31 0.28 14.39
C LEU A 244 1.62 -0.16 12.94
N ASN A 245 0.86 -1.12 12.40
CA ASN A 245 0.95 -1.54 11.00
C ASN A 245 0.63 -0.39 10.03
N GLU A 246 -0.42 0.41 10.29
CA GLU A 246 -0.71 1.64 9.52
C GLU A 246 0.47 2.62 9.55
N GLY A 247 1.04 2.87 10.73
CA GLY A 247 2.19 3.78 10.87
C GLY A 247 3.44 3.28 10.17
N PHE A 248 3.67 1.98 10.21
CA PHE A 248 4.76 1.34 9.47
C PHE A 248 4.56 1.49 7.95
N ALA A 249 3.35 1.25 7.45
CA ALA A 249 3.00 1.43 6.05
C ALA A 249 3.18 2.88 5.60
N ASP A 250 2.81 3.85 6.46
CA ASP A 250 3.06 5.27 6.24
C ASP A 250 4.57 5.59 6.13
N MET A 251 5.38 5.01 7.00
CA MET A 251 6.84 5.15 6.96
C MET A 251 7.48 4.50 5.74
N LEU A 252 6.98 3.37 5.26
CA LEU A 252 7.47 2.77 4.02
C LEU A 252 7.14 3.66 2.81
N SER A 253 5.93 4.21 2.77
CA SER A 253 5.51 5.18 1.76
C SER A 253 6.41 6.42 1.75
N TYR A 254 6.72 6.97 2.92
CA TYR A 254 7.70 8.04 3.06
C TYR A 254 9.10 7.64 2.63
N THR A 255 9.54 6.42 2.93
CA THR A 255 10.85 5.93 2.49
C THR A 255 10.95 5.98 0.97
N GLN A 256 9.91 5.49 0.27
CA GLN A 256 9.86 5.49 -1.19
C GLN A 256 9.75 6.89 -1.79
N THR A 257 8.87 7.73 -1.25
CA THR A 257 8.40 8.96 -1.93
C THR A 257 8.99 10.24 -1.33
N GLY A 258 9.46 10.16 -0.09
CA GLY A 258 9.92 11.27 0.73
C GLY A 258 8.78 12.12 1.33
N SER A 259 7.52 11.88 0.97
CA SER A 259 6.38 12.64 1.51
C SER A 259 5.84 11.99 2.78
N THR A 260 5.45 12.80 3.76
CA THR A 260 4.80 12.33 5.00
C THR A 260 3.27 12.45 4.94
N ASN A 261 2.73 12.94 3.82
CA ASN A 261 1.30 13.08 3.59
C ASN A 261 0.84 12.24 2.39
N ILE A 262 0.37 11.03 2.68
CA ILE A 262 0.09 9.98 1.70
C ILE A 262 -1.11 10.31 0.81
N LEU A 263 -2.10 11.01 1.38
CA LEU A 263 -3.38 11.22 0.72
C LEU A 263 -3.49 12.56 -0.02
N LYS A 264 -2.64 13.56 0.29
CA LYS A 264 -2.78 14.94 -0.20
C LYS A 264 -2.97 15.05 -1.72
N ASN A 265 -2.26 14.22 -2.48
CA ASN A 265 -2.31 14.24 -3.94
C ASN A 265 -3.57 13.61 -4.54
N SER A 266 -4.22 12.70 -3.82
CA SER A 266 -5.43 12.02 -4.29
C SER A 266 -6.69 12.61 -3.70
N LEU A 267 -6.73 12.80 -2.38
CA LEU A 267 -7.88 13.22 -1.60
C LEU A 267 -7.50 14.47 -0.80
N ASP A 268 -8.01 15.63 -1.21
CA ASP A 268 -7.72 16.92 -0.58
C ASP A 268 -9.03 17.64 -0.21
N PHE A 269 -9.81 16.97 0.64
CA PHE A 269 -11.07 17.51 1.18
C PHE A 269 -11.20 17.14 2.67
N ASN A 270 -11.98 17.94 3.40
CA ASN A 270 -12.33 17.72 4.81
C ASN A 270 -11.14 17.46 5.75
N ASN A 271 -9.96 18.02 5.45
CA ASN A 271 -8.73 17.86 6.24
C ASN A 271 -8.27 16.41 6.50
N ILE A 272 -8.83 15.41 5.78
CA ILE A 272 -8.47 13.99 5.97
C ILE A 272 -6.98 13.77 5.71
N ALA A 273 -6.44 14.41 4.68
CA ALA A 273 -5.01 14.33 4.38
C ALA A 273 -4.13 14.94 5.48
N GLU A 274 -4.60 15.99 6.17
CA GLU A 274 -3.81 16.64 7.23
C GLU A 274 -3.75 15.80 8.50
N GLN A 275 -4.77 14.98 8.77
CA GLN A 275 -4.80 14.07 9.93
C GLN A 275 -3.78 12.91 9.81
N ARG A 276 -3.35 12.59 8.58
CA ARG A 276 -2.33 11.55 8.31
C ARG A 276 -0.96 12.13 7.93
N ASN A 277 -0.81 13.45 7.96
CA ASN A 277 0.49 14.09 7.75
C ASN A 277 1.33 13.98 9.03
N PHE A 278 2.04 12.86 9.18
CA PHE A 278 2.73 12.54 10.43
C PHE A 278 3.89 13.48 10.77
N SER A 279 4.33 14.36 9.86
CA SER A 279 5.32 15.40 10.22
C SER A 279 4.71 16.69 10.77
N SER A 280 3.40 16.90 10.61
CA SER A 280 2.71 18.12 11.06
C SER A 280 1.65 17.90 12.14
N ILE A 281 1.26 16.65 12.44
CA ILE A 281 0.33 16.40 13.53
C ILE A 281 0.89 16.93 14.86
N ASN A 282 0.01 17.39 15.75
CA ASN A 282 0.38 17.95 17.05
C ASN A 282 -0.24 17.21 18.25
N PHE A 283 -1.02 16.16 17.99
CA PHE A 283 -1.60 15.34 19.04
C PHE A 283 -0.63 14.29 19.58
N THR A 284 -1.00 13.73 20.71
CA THR A 284 -0.29 12.70 21.47
C THR A 284 -1.22 11.51 21.71
N TYR A 285 -0.67 10.42 22.25
CA TYR A 285 -1.49 9.27 22.63
C TYR A 285 -2.47 9.61 23.76
N ASP A 286 -2.15 10.56 24.65
CA ASP A 286 -3.06 11.01 25.71
C ASP A 286 -4.35 11.61 25.12
N ASP A 287 -4.26 12.29 23.97
CA ASP A 287 -5.42 12.83 23.27
C ASP A 287 -6.33 11.71 22.73
N ILE A 288 -5.72 10.63 22.20
CA ILE A 288 -6.43 9.43 21.75
C ILE A 288 -7.03 8.68 22.94
N TYR A 289 -6.24 8.46 24.00
CA TYR A 289 -6.61 7.70 25.19
C TYR A 289 -7.85 8.30 25.88
N ASN A 290 -7.91 9.63 26.01
CA ASN A 290 -9.00 10.34 26.68
C ASN A 290 -10.24 10.54 25.79
N SER A 291 -10.25 9.99 24.56
CA SER A 291 -11.33 10.19 23.58
C SER A 291 -11.61 11.66 23.24
N ASN A 292 -10.66 12.57 23.51
CA ASN A 292 -10.76 13.98 23.14
C ASN A 292 -10.72 14.19 21.62
N THR A 293 -10.41 13.13 20.86
CA THR A 293 -10.34 13.10 19.40
C THR A 293 -11.71 13.14 18.71
N ASP A 294 -12.82 12.86 19.42
CA ASP A 294 -14.16 12.72 18.83
C ASP A 294 -15.12 13.92 19.11
N THR A 295 -14.67 14.92 19.88
CA THR A 295 -15.49 16.10 20.22
C THR A 295 -15.07 17.32 19.42
N GLN A 296 -15.85 17.71 18.39
CA GLN A 296 -15.87 18.96 17.60
C GLN A 296 -14.55 19.60 17.07
N ASN A 297 -13.37 19.25 17.60
CA ASN A 297 -12.04 19.76 17.24
C ASN A 297 -11.19 18.75 16.45
N ASN A 298 -11.80 17.68 15.92
CA ASN A 298 -11.34 16.97 14.70
C ASN A 298 -9.85 16.56 14.66
N ILE A 299 -9.23 16.25 15.81
CA ILE A 299 -7.78 16.10 15.88
C ILE A 299 -7.30 14.84 15.16
N CYS A 300 -8.05 13.73 15.25
CA CYS A 300 -7.85 12.54 14.43
C CYS A 300 -9.10 11.64 14.51
N THR A 301 -9.84 11.47 13.41
CA THR A 301 -11.04 10.62 13.36
C THR A 301 -10.65 9.24 12.83
N GLY A 302 -10.88 8.18 13.61
CA GLY A 302 -10.49 6.81 13.26
C GLY A 302 -9.31 6.28 14.08
N SER A 303 -9.59 5.95 15.34
CA SER A 303 -8.64 5.84 16.45
C SER A 303 -7.40 4.92 16.27
N PHE A 304 -7.34 4.00 15.30
CA PHE A 304 -6.14 3.15 15.07
C PHE A 304 -5.22 3.78 14.04
N TYR A 305 -5.76 4.49 13.05
CA TYR A 305 -4.95 5.33 12.15
C TYR A 305 -4.19 6.38 12.97
N CYS A 306 -4.80 6.93 14.01
CA CYS A 306 -4.15 7.89 14.92
C CYS A 306 -2.92 7.29 15.62
N ILE A 307 -3.03 6.04 16.10
CA ILE A 307 -1.89 5.29 16.68
C ILE A 307 -0.80 5.13 15.62
N GLY A 308 -1.18 4.78 14.39
CA GLY A 308 -0.26 4.66 13.27
C GLY A 308 0.46 5.96 12.94
N THR A 309 -0.28 7.07 12.80
CA THR A 309 0.31 8.38 12.51
C THR A 309 1.29 8.80 13.61
N LEU A 310 0.99 8.54 14.89
CA LEU A 310 1.95 8.79 15.99
C LEU A 310 3.19 7.91 15.90
N PHE A 311 3.02 6.63 15.58
CA PHE A 311 4.15 5.71 15.41
C PHE A 311 5.05 6.15 14.24
N ALA A 312 4.45 6.50 13.10
CA ALA A 312 5.16 7.05 11.95
C ALA A 312 5.90 8.34 12.32
N LYS A 313 5.24 9.26 13.04
CA LYS A 313 5.88 10.48 13.56
C LYS A 313 7.08 10.18 14.47
N SER A 314 6.94 9.22 15.39
CA SER A 314 8.02 8.83 16.28
C SER A 314 9.24 8.33 15.51
N LEU A 315 9.02 7.47 14.50
CA LEU A 315 10.09 6.94 13.65
C LEU A 315 10.70 8.03 12.78
N PHE A 316 9.88 8.89 12.17
CA PHE A 316 10.33 10.01 11.36
C PHE A 316 11.21 10.99 12.13
N ASN A 317 10.79 11.39 13.34
CA ASN A 317 11.61 12.27 14.18
C ASN A 317 12.88 11.58 14.69
N ALA A 318 12.82 10.27 14.98
CA ALA A 318 14.01 9.51 15.34
C ALA A 318 15.04 9.50 14.21
N GLN A 319 14.58 9.35 12.97
CA GLN A 319 15.41 9.44 11.78
C GLN A 319 16.10 10.80 11.65
N ILE A 320 15.38 11.91 11.87
CA ILE A 320 15.97 13.27 11.91
C ILE A 320 17.10 13.31 12.93
N ASN A 321 16.85 12.80 14.14
CA ASN A 321 17.79 12.90 15.27
C ASN A 321 19.08 12.09 15.07
N VAL A 322 19.03 11.00 14.31
CA VAL A 322 20.24 10.23 13.96
C VAL A 322 20.95 10.73 12.70
N SER A 323 20.57 11.90 12.18
CA SER A 323 21.22 12.56 11.04
C SER A 323 21.32 11.70 9.78
N THR A 324 20.41 10.75 9.58
CA THR A 324 20.35 10.03 8.30
C THR A 324 19.80 10.96 7.22
N ASP A 325 20.38 10.87 6.03
CA ASP A 325 19.93 11.64 4.88
C ASP A 325 18.44 11.39 4.58
N GLN A 326 17.64 12.45 4.67
CA GLN A 326 16.20 12.42 4.42
C GLN A 326 15.83 12.76 2.97
N THR A 327 16.77 13.31 2.19
CA THR A 327 16.49 13.77 0.82
C THR A 327 16.66 12.63 -0.19
N SER A 328 17.59 11.69 0.05
CA SER A 328 17.76 10.52 -0.81
C SER A 328 16.96 9.29 -0.37
N LEU A 329 16.59 8.45 -1.36
CA LEU A 329 16.01 7.14 -1.10
C LEU A 329 16.96 6.27 -0.26
N THR A 330 18.27 6.29 -0.54
CA THR A 330 19.28 5.49 0.16
C THR A 330 19.34 5.83 1.65
N GLY A 331 19.36 7.12 2.00
CA GLY A 331 19.40 7.55 3.40
C GLY A 331 18.15 7.15 4.18
N ARG A 332 16.96 7.30 3.56
CA ARG A 332 15.70 6.82 4.15
C ARG A 332 15.66 5.29 4.28
N SER A 333 16.16 4.60 3.27
CA SER A 333 16.19 3.13 3.22
C SER A 333 17.10 2.52 4.29
N ALA A 334 18.23 3.16 4.61
CA ALA A 334 19.14 2.70 5.66
C ALA A 334 18.45 2.70 7.04
N PHE A 335 17.67 3.74 7.35
CA PHE A 335 16.86 3.78 8.57
C PHE A 335 15.78 2.68 8.53
N MET A 336 15.01 2.63 7.44
CA MET A 336 13.89 1.70 7.31
C MET A 336 14.30 0.22 7.36
N THR A 337 15.48 -0.14 6.85
CA THR A 337 16.04 -1.49 6.96
C THR A 337 16.25 -1.92 8.42
N ASN A 338 16.70 -1.01 9.29
CA ASN A 338 16.82 -1.31 10.73
C ASN A 338 15.45 -1.55 11.37
N ILE A 339 14.44 -0.77 10.97
CA ILE A 339 13.05 -0.93 11.45
C ILE A 339 12.48 -2.28 11.03
N VAL A 340 12.62 -2.65 9.75
CA VAL A 340 12.16 -3.94 9.21
C VAL A 340 12.86 -5.11 9.89
N SER A 341 14.19 -5.01 10.07
CA SER A 341 14.97 -6.04 10.75
C SER A 341 14.50 -6.25 12.19
N ALA A 342 14.27 -5.17 12.95
CA ALA A 342 13.71 -5.26 14.29
C ALA A 342 12.31 -5.87 14.31
N LEU A 343 11.42 -5.51 13.38
CA LEU A 343 10.07 -6.07 13.32
C LEU A 343 10.04 -7.60 13.22
N SER A 344 11.02 -8.21 12.55
CA SER A 344 11.04 -9.65 12.26
C SER A 344 10.99 -10.57 13.49
N THR A 345 11.45 -10.08 14.63
CA THR A 345 11.49 -10.81 15.91
C THR A 345 10.68 -10.13 17.01
N THR A 346 10.10 -8.96 16.74
CA THR A 346 9.31 -8.21 17.73
C THR A 346 8.16 -9.04 18.26
N LYS A 347 7.33 -9.61 17.38
CA LYS A 347 6.13 -10.35 17.80
C LYS A 347 6.46 -11.53 18.72
N ALA A 348 7.47 -12.32 18.37
CA ALA A 348 7.88 -13.50 19.15
C ALA A 348 8.41 -13.13 20.54
N ASN A 349 8.95 -11.92 20.70
CA ASN A 349 9.55 -11.44 21.95
C ASN A 349 8.58 -10.56 22.79
N MET A 350 7.29 -10.50 22.43
CA MET A 350 6.27 -9.82 23.24
C MET A 350 5.90 -10.69 24.47
N THR A 351 6.63 -10.52 25.57
CA THR A 351 6.49 -11.38 26.77
C THR A 351 5.51 -10.89 27.84
N GLN A 352 4.97 -9.66 27.72
CA GLN A 352 4.09 -9.03 28.73
C GLN A 352 2.70 -8.71 28.16
N LEU A 353 2.11 -9.67 27.44
CA LEU A 353 0.78 -9.46 26.88
C LEU A 353 -0.29 -9.53 27.99
N PRO A 354 -1.25 -8.60 28.02
CA PRO A 354 -2.39 -8.68 28.94
C PRO A 354 -3.18 -9.98 28.71
N THR A 355 -3.86 -10.48 29.75
CA THR A 355 -4.83 -11.57 29.59
C THR A 355 -5.95 -11.12 28.66
N LEU A 356 -6.43 -12.01 27.79
CA LEU A 356 -7.57 -11.73 26.91
C LEU A 356 -8.78 -11.29 27.73
N LEU A 357 -9.37 -10.15 27.35
CA LEU A 357 -10.52 -9.58 28.06
C LEU A 357 -11.77 -10.47 27.97
N ASN A 358 -11.88 -11.31 26.94
CA ASN A 358 -12.91 -12.33 26.79
C ASN A 358 -12.33 -13.52 26.01
N GLY A 359 -12.04 -14.64 26.67
CA GLY A 359 -11.32 -15.79 26.12
C GLY A 359 -12.01 -16.61 25.03
N SER A 360 -13.04 -16.10 24.35
CA SER A 360 -13.88 -16.92 23.45
C SER A 360 -13.72 -16.67 21.96
N ASP A 361 -12.87 -15.73 21.49
CA ASP A 361 -12.67 -15.60 20.04
C ASP A 361 -11.39 -14.86 19.63
N ILE A 362 -10.23 -15.54 19.71
CA ILE A 362 -8.94 -15.03 19.17
C ILE A 362 -8.99 -14.74 17.66
N CYS A 363 -10.03 -15.21 16.98
CA CYS A 363 -10.28 -15.00 15.56
C CYS A 363 -11.14 -13.78 15.27
N LYS A 364 -11.72 -13.11 16.28
CA LYS A 364 -12.46 -11.87 16.08
C LYS A 364 -11.54 -10.68 16.18
N VAL A 365 -11.67 -9.81 15.18
CA VAL A 365 -11.09 -8.47 15.21
C VAL A 365 -11.68 -7.71 16.40
N ILE A 366 -10.82 -7.33 17.35
CA ILE A 366 -11.22 -6.52 18.50
C ILE A 366 -11.32 -5.07 18.01
N SER A 367 -12.55 -4.61 17.74
CA SER A 367 -12.83 -3.27 17.20
C SER A 367 -12.86 -2.16 18.26
N ASN A 368 -12.61 -2.48 19.53
CA ASN A 368 -12.99 -1.60 20.63
C ASN A 368 -11.91 -0.55 20.98
N SER A 369 -12.01 0.62 20.36
CA SER A 369 -11.19 1.80 20.67
C SER A 369 -11.33 2.30 22.11
N SER A 370 -12.39 1.91 22.84
CA SER A 370 -12.67 2.37 24.20
C SER A 370 -11.82 1.72 25.30
N GLN A 371 -10.97 0.74 24.98
CA GLN A 371 -10.14 0.03 25.96
C GLN A 371 -8.70 0.57 26.00
N SER A 372 -8.58 1.85 26.30
CA SER A 372 -7.34 2.61 26.20
C SER A 372 -6.21 2.07 27.09
N ASN A 373 -6.51 1.57 28.30
CA ASN A 373 -5.54 0.87 29.16
C ASN A 373 -5.03 -0.45 28.56
N TYR A 374 -5.90 -1.25 27.95
CA TYR A 374 -5.51 -2.52 27.33
C TYR A 374 -4.61 -2.27 26.11
N ASN A 375 -4.96 -1.28 25.29
CA ASN A 375 -4.15 -0.87 24.15
C ASN A 375 -2.75 -0.38 24.60
N GLY A 376 -2.67 0.38 25.70
CA GLY A 376 -1.39 0.81 26.27
C GLY A 376 -0.51 -0.37 26.71
N LEU A 377 -1.07 -1.44 27.30
CA LEU A 377 -0.33 -2.67 27.62
C LEU A 377 0.21 -3.39 26.38
N ILE A 378 -0.58 -3.46 25.31
CA ILE A 378 -0.14 -4.05 24.04
C ILE A 378 0.99 -3.21 23.42
N LEU A 379 0.84 -1.88 23.41
CA LEU A 379 1.87 -0.95 22.92
C LEU A 379 3.15 -1.05 23.76
N SER A 380 3.04 -1.12 25.09
CA SER A 380 4.17 -1.37 26.01
C SER A 380 4.95 -2.62 25.60
N SER A 381 4.26 -3.75 25.45
CA SER A 381 4.91 -5.01 25.10
C SER A 381 5.53 -4.96 23.70
N PHE A 382 4.89 -4.28 22.75
CA PHE A 382 5.45 -4.07 21.41
C PHE A 382 6.72 -3.22 21.47
N PHE A 383 6.69 -2.04 22.09
CA PHE A 383 7.84 -1.12 22.11
C PHE A 383 9.04 -1.70 22.86
N GLN A 384 8.82 -2.37 24.00
CA GLN A 384 9.89 -3.04 24.73
C GLN A 384 10.55 -4.11 23.85
N SER A 385 9.74 -4.96 23.22
CA SER A 385 10.24 -5.99 22.33
C SER A 385 10.99 -5.37 21.14
N PHE A 386 10.39 -4.40 20.46
CA PHE A 386 10.93 -3.71 19.28
C PHE A 386 12.27 -3.02 19.56
N LEU A 387 12.38 -2.28 20.67
CA LEU A 387 13.61 -1.58 21.05
C LEU A 387 14.73 -2.52 21.51
N SER A 388 14.40 -3.72 21.99
CA SER A 388 15.40 -4.70 22.43
C SER A 388 16.11 -5.42 21.28
N GLN A 389 15.53 -5.40 20.08
CA GLN A 389 16.03 -6.17 18.93
C GLN A 389 17.40 -5.70 18.49
N THR A 390 18.28 -6.64 18.14
CA THR A 390 19.71 -6.38 17.84
C THR A 390 19.92 -5.28 16.82
N ALA A 391 19.09 -5.20 15.77
CA ALA A 391 19.19 -4.16 14.74
C ALA A 391 19.03 -2.72 15.28
N ILE A 392 18.32 -2.57 16.40
CA ILE A 392 18.14 -1.29 17.10
C ILE A 392 19.10 -1.21 18.28
N SER A 393 19.18 -2.25 19.12
CA SER A 393 19.97 -2.24 20.36
C SER A 393 21.49 -2.24 20.12
N SER A 394 21.98 -2.68 18.96
CA SER A 394 23.39 -2.54 18.59
C SER A 394 23.77 -1.12 18.14
N ASN A 395 22.79 -0.23 17.94
CA ASN A 395 23.00 1.17 17.60
C ASN A 395 22.35 2.05 18.69
N ALA A 396 23.13 2.34 19.74
CA ALA A 396 22.66 3.08 20.91
C ALA A 396 22.06 4.46 20.56
N ALA A 397 22.60 5.15 19.54
CA ALA A 397 22.07 6.43 19.09
C ALA A 397 20.68 6.27 18.45
N LEU A 398 20.50 5.26 17.60
CA LEU A 398 19.21 4.93 16.99
C LEU A 398 18.17 4.50 18.02
N GLN A 399 18.55 3.58 18.91
CA GLN A 399 17.67 3.13 20.00
C GLN A 399 17.22 4.31 20.86
N THR A 400 18.16 5.18 21.27
CA THR A 400 17.86 6.38 22.07
C THR A 400 16.95 7.35 21.32
N ALA A 401 17.19 7.58 20.03
CA ALA A 401 16.37 8.46 19.22
C ALA A 401 14.93 7.93 19.06
N ILE A 402 14.75 6.64 18.78
CA ILE A 402 13.43 6.00 18.67
C ILE A 402 12.73 6.06 20.03
N CYS A 403 13.41 5.63 21.09
CA CYS A 403 12.94 5.71 22.47
C CYS A 403 12.37 7.10 22.81
N ASN A 404 13.18 8.14 22.65
CA ASN A 404 12.82 9.49 23.08
C ASN A 404 11.59 9.99 22.32
N ASN A 405 11.49 9.66 21.03
CA ASN A 405 10.34 10.03 20.21
C ASN A 405 9.10 9.17 20.46
N LEU A 406 9.25 7.91 20.88
CA LEU A 406 8.13 7.11 21.38
C LEU A 406 7.61 7.71 22.69
N LYS A 407 8.50 8.00 23.66
CA LYS A 407 8.13 8.67 24.92
C LYS A 407 7.44 10.01 24.69
N ALA A 408 7.93 10.83 23.75
CA ALA A 408 7.36 12.13 23.47
C ALA A 408 5.96 12.09 22.84
N ASN A 409 5.66 11.11 21.97
CA ASN A 409 4.37 11.03 21.27
C ASN A 409 3.36 10.11 21.97
N PHE A 410 3.83 9.08 22.69
CA PHE A 410 2.97 8.13 23.40
C PHE A 410 2.85 8.39 24.90
N GLY A 411 3.71 9.25 25.47
CA GLY A 411 3.62 9.65 26.87
C GLY A 411 3.79 8.49 27.84
N GLY A 412 3.07 8.58 28.96
CA GLY A 412 2.98 7.52 29.98
C GLY A 412 1.55 7.15 30.36
N VAL A 413 0.53 7.63 29.65
CA VAL A 413 -0.87 7.31 29.96
C VAL A 413 -1.26 5.99 29.31
N GLY A 414 -1.84 5.09 30.11
CA GLY A 414 -2.25 3.75 29.66
C GLY A 414 -1.10 2.72 29.56
N PHE A 415 0.15 3.16 29.67
CA PHE A 415 1.31 2.28 29.76
C PHE A 415 1.59 1.91 31.23
N ILE A 416 2.06 0.68 31.48
CA ILE A 416 2.47 0.30 32.84
C ILE A 416 3.77 1.02 33.21
N SER A 417 3.90 1.43 34.47
CA SER A 417 5.11 2.11 34.96
C SER A 417 6.39 1.32 34.73
N SER A 418 6.32 -0.02 34.78
CA SER A 418 7.43 -0.92 34.44
C SER A 418 7.76 -0.98 32.94
N ALA A 419 6.86 -0.52 32.07
CA ALA A 419 7.09 -0.38 30.63
C ALA A 419 7.42 1.06 30.20
N HIS A 420 7.18 2.06 31.06
CA HIS A 420 7.81 3.38 30.92
C HIS A 420 9.34 3.28 31.07
N VAL A 421 9.79 2.26 31.81
CA VAL A 421 11.18 1.93 32.06
C VAL A 421 11.57 0.84 31.05
N GLY A 422 12.01 1.23 29.87
CA GLY A 422 12.18 0.30 28.75
C GLY A 422 12.66 0.94 27.46
N CYS A 423 12.76 2.26 27.48
CA CYS A 423 14.09 2.82 27.38
C CYS A 423 14.44 3.57 28.67
#